data_AF-A0A321LV31-F1
#
_entry.id   AF-A0A321LV31-F1
#
_cell.length_a   1.000
_cell.length_b   1.000
_cell.length_c   1.000
_cell.angle_alpha   90.00
_cell.angle_beta   90.00
_cell.angle_gamma   90.00
#
_symmetry.space_group_name_H-M   'P 1'
#
loop_
_entity.id
_entity.type
_entity.pdbx_description
1 polymer ?
#
loop_
_entity_poly.entity_id
_entity_poly.type
_entity_poly.pdbx_seq_one_letter_code
_entity_poly.pdbx_strand_id
1 'polypeptide(L)'
;MLSRLTKLFPVAVLAFVLVFPASLVSAQEPTAPKSENSAGAVTQEQPAHASDEGGGREGKEGKEESKEEDKTAAFRHSAAVKGIARITGLDESTAYWLSVVLNFLIVFILLWFMMKKTLPGIFRNRTGTIQKRMEEARKTSEDARRRLSDVEGRLSRLDAEIAQMRSEAETAAKTEEERMMAAAEEERRRIVQSAEQEIAMAANAARRELKAYAADLAVDLAEKNIRVNQTADQVLVREFTTQLGKDGK
;
A
#
# COMPACT_ATOMS: atom_id res chain seq x y z
N MET A 1 8.11 -19.89 -61.33
CA MET A 1 7.46 -21.05 -60.68
C MET A 1 8.32 -21.77 -59.63
N LEU A 2 9.57 -21.35 -59.34
CA LEU A 2 10.47 -22.08 -58.42
C LEU A 2 10.42 -21.64 -56.94
N SER A 3 9.66 -20.61 -56.55
CA SER A 3 9.56 -20.16 -55.14
C SER A 3 8.43 -20.80 -54.34
N ARG A 4 7.53 -21.55 -54.99
CA ARG A 4 6.46 -22.30 -54.30
C ARG A 4 6.94 -23.64 -53.75
N LEU A 5 8.03 -24.19 -54.28
CA LEU A 5 8.53 -25.53 -53.92
C LEU A 5 9.30 -25.56 -52.59
N THR A 6 9.98 -24.47 -52.22
CA THR A 6 10.72 -24.36 -50.93
C THR A 6 9.82 -24.02 -49.74
N LYS A 7 8.61 -23.49 -49.99
CA LYS A 7 7.59 -23.24 -48.96
C LYS A 7 6.67 -24.44 -48.70
N LEU A 8 6.65 -25.43 -49.59
CA LEU A 8 5.82 -26.64 -49.46
C LEU A 8 6.53 -27.79 -48.71
N PHE A 9 7.85 -27.74 -48.55
CA PHE A 9 8.62 -28.74 -47.80
C PHE A 9 8.32 -28.80 -46.28
N PRO A 10 8.16 -27.69 -45.54
CA PRO A 10 7.76 -27.77 -44.13
C PRO A 10 6.29 -28.21 -43.97
N VAL A 11 5.43 -27.92 -44.95
CA VAL A 11 4.02 -28.36 -44.97
C VAL A 11 3.90 -29.86 -45.21
N ALA A 12 4.78 -30.44 -46.04
CA ALA A 12 4.82 -31.89 -46.28
C ALA A 12 5.27 -32.69 -45.04
N VAL A 13 6.18 -32.14 -44.23
CA VAL A 13 6.61 -32.76 -42.96
C VAL A 13 5.54 -32.61 -41.87
N LEU A 14 4.80 -31.49 -41.86
CA LEU A 14 3.67 -31.29 -40.94
C LEU A 14 2.43 -32.14 -41.33
N ALA A 15 2.24 -32.42 -42.63
CA ALA A 15 1.20 -33.33 -43.12
C ALA A 15 1.51 -34.80 -42.79
N PHE A 16 2.79 -35.21 -42.71
CA PHE A 16 3.17 -36.57 -42.33
C PHE A 16 2.97 -36.84 -40.82
N VAL A 17 2.98 -35.79 -39.99
CA VAL A 17 2.66 -35.88 -38.54
C VAL A 17 1.14 -35.95 -38.29
N LEU A 18 0.30 -35.62 -39.27
CA LEU A 18 -1.17 -35.62 -39.15
C LEU A 18 -1.88 -36.91 -39.64
N VAL A 19 -1.16 -37.89 -40.20
CA VAL A 19 -1.75 -39.13 -40.76
C VAL A 19 -1.56 -40.35 -39.83
N PHE A 20 -1.26 -40.12 -38.55
CA PHE A 20 -1.38 -41.13 -37.48
C PHE A 20 -2.68 -40.85 -36.69
N PRO A 21 -3.54 -41.85 -36.44
CA PRO A 21 -4.94 -41.61 -36.10
C PRO A 21 -5.08 -41.02 -34.70
N ALA A 22 -5.60 -39.80 -34.66
CA ALA A 22 -6.31 -39.28 -33.51
C ALA A 22 -7.54 -40.17 -33.26
N SER A 23 -7.51 -40.94 -32.18
CA SER A 23 -8.70 -41.46 -31.54
C SER A 23 -8.54 -41.28 -30.04
N LEU A 24 -9.62 -40.79 -29.45
CA LEU A 24 -9.87 -40.54 -28.02
C LEU A 24 -9.26 -39.25 -27.44
N VAL A 25 -9.83 -38.11 -27.82
CA VAL A 25 -10.43 -37.22 -26.81
C VAL A 25 -11.77 -36.77 -27.36
N SER A 26 -12.84 -37.26 -26.74
CA SER A 26 -14.21 -36.85 -26.98
C SER A 26 -14.57 -35.70 -26.05
N ALA A 27 -15.23 -34.69 -26.63
CA ALA A 27 -16.19 -33.75 -26.05
C ALA A 27 -15.77 -32.88 -24.83
N GLN A 28 -15.78 -31.54 -25.03
CA GLN A 28 -16.74 -30.65 -24.37
C GLN A 28 -16.57 -29.21 -24.92
N GLU A 29 -17.64 -28.65 -25.51
CA GLU A 29 -17.77 -27.22 -25.82
C GLU A 29 -18.26 -26.41 -24.58
N PRO A 30 -18.28 -25.06 -24.61
CA PRO A 30 -17.88 -24.21 -23.50
C PRO A 30 -19.05 -23.66 -22.68
N THR A 31 -18.82 -23.40 -21.39
CA THR A 31 -19.52 -22.32 -20.65
C THR A 31 -18.60 -21.75 -19.57
N ALA A 32 -18.45 -20.43 -19.58
CA ALA A 32 -18.02 -19.62 -18.43
C ALA A 32 -19.27 -18.94 -17.84
N PRO A 33 -19.20 -18.22 -16.71
CA PRO A 33 -18.37 -18.39 -15.50
C PRO A 33 -19.25 -18.39 -14.23
N LYS A 34 -18.74 -18.90 -13.10
CA LYS A 34 -19.17 -18.37 -11.80
C LYS A 34 -18.07 -18.42 -10.76
N SER A 35 -17.72 -17.22 -10.32
CA SER A 35 -17.00 -16.89 -9.10
C SER A 35 -17.55 -17.66 -7.91
N GLU A 36 -16.67 -18.28 -7.11
CA GLU A 36 -16.76 -18.21 -5.65
C GLU A 36 -15.47 -18.64 -4.96
N ASN A 37 -15.07 -17.81 -4.00
CA ASN A 37 -14.00 -17.95 -3.03
C ASN A 37 -13.81 -19.37 -2.48
N SER A 38 -12.55 -19.77 -2.29
CA SER A 38 -12.17 -20.43 -1.04
C SER A 38 -10.73 -20.13 -0.66
N ALA A 39 -10.61 -19.36 0.41
CA ALA A 39 -9.44 -19.32 1.27
C ALA A 39 -9.25 -20.70 1.92
N GLY A 40 -7.99 -21.04 2.19
CA GLY A 40 -7.59 -22.38 2.59
C GLY A 40 -7.97 -22.81 4.01
N ALA A 41 -7.73 -24.09 4.24
CA ALA A 41 -7.37 -24.66 5.53
C ALA A 41 -6.64 -26.00 5.25
N VAL A 42 -5.73 -26.32 6.14
CA VAL A 42 -4.61 -27.24 6.02
C VAL A 42 -4.80 -28.38 7.03
N THR A 43 -4.36 -29.60 6.68
CA THR A 43 -3.87 -30.69 7.59
C THR A 43 -4.93 -31.45 8.42
N GLN A 44 -4.84 -32.76 8.72
CA GLN A 44 -3.99 -33.93 8.40
C GLN A 44 -4.52 -35.12 9.26
N GLU A 45 -4.27 -36.38 8.84
CA GLU A 45 -4.20 -37.68 9.59
C GLU A 45 -4.83 -38.81 8.72
N GLN A 46 -4.09 -39.68 7.99
CA GLN A 46 -3.24 -40.84 8.36
C GLN A 46 -4.08 -42.13 8.63
N PRO A 47 -3.64 -43.41 8.43
CA PRO A 47 -2.46 -44.03 7.76
C PRO A 47 -2.72 -45.25 6.80
N ALA A 48 -1.66 -45.60 6.05
CA ALA A 48 -1.02 -46.91 5.76
C ALA A 48 -1.77 -48.26 5.57
N HIS A 49 -1.55 -48.83 4.37
CA HIS A 49 -0.98 -50.15 4.00
C HIS A 49 -1.43 -51.52 4.60
N ALA A 50 -1.70 -52.42 3.62
CA ALA A 50 -1.17 -53.79 3.43
C ALA A 50 -1.93 -55.00 4.00
N SER A 51 -2.15 -55.98 3.09
CA SER A 51 -2.32 -57.45 3.24
C SER A 51 -3.26 -57.93 2.11
N ASP A 52 -3.15 -59.06 1.40
CA ASP A 52 -2.27 -60.23 1.44
C ASP A 52 -2.66 -61.12 0.23
N GLU A 53 -1.84 -62.14 0.00
CA GLU A 53 -1.80 -63.18 -1.02
C GLU A 53 -3.09 -63.94 -1.36
N GLY A 54 -3.08 -64.56 -2.55
CA GLY A 54 -3.31 -66.02 -2.63
C GLY A 54 -4.57 -66.53 -3.33
N GLY A 55 -4.37 -67.13 -4.51
CA GLY A 55 -5.00 -68.41 -4.88
C GLY A 55 -6.35 -68.39 -5.61
N GLY A 56 -6.38 -69.03 -6.79
CA GLY A 56 -7.63 -69.36 -7.48
C GLY A 56 -7.45 -69.67 -8.97
N ARG A 57 -7.09 -70.90 -9.28
CA ARG A 57 -6.92 -71.48 -10.62
C ARG A 57 -8.26 -72.07 -11.08
N GLU A 58 -8.67 -71.79 -12.32
CA GLU A 58 -9.54 -72.58 -13.23
C GLU A 58 -9.85 -71.62 -14.41
N GLY A 59 -9.44 -71.83 -15.66
CA GLY A 59 -9.59 -73.03 -16.46
C GLY A 59 -10.64 -72.76 -17.54
N LYS A 60 -10.24 -72.13 -18.66
CA LYS A 60 -10.88 -72.37 -19.96
C LYS A 60 -10.00 -71.96 -21.13
N GLU A 61 -9.62 -72.99 -21.86
CA GLU A 61 -8.88 -73.02 -23.11
C GLU A 61 -9.68 -72.37 -24.26
N GLY A 62 -8.98 -71.84 -25.26
CA GLY A 62 -9.61 -71.51 -26.55
C GLY A 62 -8.86 -70.54 -27.45
N LYS A 63 -7.84 -71.04 -28.14
CA LYS A 63 -7.39 -70.69 -29.50
C LYS A 63 -6.59 -69.40 -29.81
N GLU A 64 -5.40 -69.71 -30.34
CA GLU A 64 -4.79 -69.22 -31.58
C GLU A 64 -3.64 -68.20 -31.46
N GLU A 65 -2.47 -68.76 -31.74
CA GLU A 65 -1.13 -68.22 -31.75
C GLU A 65 -0.88 -67.24 -32.91
N SER A 66 0.10 -66.37 -32.66
CA SER A 66 1.15 -65.94 -33.61
C SER A 66 0.75 -65.40 -34.98
N LYS A 67 0.91 -64.08 -35.16
CA LYS A 67 1.32 -63.48 -36.45
C LYS A 67 2.12 -62.20 -36.25
N GLU A 68 3.18 -62.30 -35.45
CA GLU A 68 4.35 -61.44 -35.57
C GLU A 68 5.25 -62.08 -36.62
N GLU A 69 5.26 -61.53 -37.84
CA GLU A 69 6.29 -61.67 -38.91
C GLU A 69 5.67 -61.40 -40.30
N ASP A 70 4.95 -60.28 -40.52
CA ASP A 70 4.55 -59.96 -41.91
C ASP A 70 4.16 -58.50 -42.18
N LYS A 71 4.77 -57.52 -41.49
CA LYS A 71 4.56 -56.09 -41.81
C LYS A 71 5.72 -55.49 -42.59
N THR A 72 6.89 -56.12 -42.57
CA THR A 72 8.11 -55.69 -43.25
C THR A 72 8.30 -56.32 -44.63
N ALA A 73 7.57 -57.40 -44.97
CA ALA A 73 7.61 -58.02 -46.30
C ALA A 73 6.84 -57.19 -47.35
N ALA A 74 5.71 -56.58 -46.95
CA ALA A 74 4.85 -55.79 -47.84
C ALA A 74 5.52 -54.52 -48.40
N PHE A 75 6.51 -53.96 -47.70
CA PHE A 75 7.24 -52.76 -48.17
C PHE A 75 8.36 -53.07 -49.17
N ARG A 76 8.75 -54.35 -49.36
CA ARG A 76 9.82 -54.74 -50.29
C ARG A 76 9.40 -54.79 -51.76
N HIS A 77 8.10 -54.70 -52.06
CA HIS A 77 7.57 -54.82 -53.43
C HIS A 77 6.70 -53.64 -53.90
N SER A 78 6.93 -52.46 -53.34
CA SER A 78 6.33 -51.20 -53.83
C SER A 78 6.79 -50.89 -55.27
N ALA A 79 5.90 -50.31 -56.09
CA ALA A 79 6.14 -49.98 -57.49
C ALA A 79 7.39 -49.09 -57.73
N ALA A 80 7.81 -48.32 -56.72
CA ALA A 80 9.04 -47.53 -56.76
C ALA A 80 10.31 -48.41 -56.71
N VAL A 81 10.27 -49.54 -56.01
CA VAL A 81 11.38 -50.50 -55.88
C VAL A 81 11.49 -51.36 -57.15
N LYS A 82 10.35 -51.83 -57.68
CA LYS A 82 10.30 -52.57 -58.97
C LYS A 82 10.75 -51.73 -60.17
N GLY A 83 10.56 -50.41 -60.14
CA GLY A 83 11.00 -49.50 -61.21
C GLY A 83 12.52 -49.38 -61.31
N ILE A 84 13.21 -49.40 -60.16
CA ILE A 84 14.67 -49.34 -60.09
C ILE A 84 15.27 -50.73 -60.40
N ALA A 85 14.67 -51.81 -59.88
CA ALA A 85 15.12 -53.19 -60.14
C ALA A 85 15.15 -53.57 -61.64
N ARG A 86 14.20 -53.07 -62.43
CA ARG A 86 14.10 -53.36 -63.86
C ARG A 86 15.14 -52.62 -64.72
N ILE A 87 15.73 -51.54 -64.21
CA ILE A 87 16.73 -50.74 -64.94
C ILE A 87 18.16 -51.20 -64.62
N THR A 88 18.42 -51.72 -63.41
CA THR A 88 19.79 -52.01 -62.95
C THR A 88 20.21 -53.48 -62.92
N GLY A 89 19.29 -54.44 -63.10
CA GLY A 89 19.66 -55.86 -63.27
C GLY A 89 20.53 -56.45 -62.15
N LEU A 90 20.36 -56.00 -60.90
CA LEU A 90 21.10 -56.43 -59.70
C LEU A 90 20.14 -56.40 -58.48
N ASP A 91 20.36 -57.36 -57.57
CA ASP A 91 19.53 -57.79 -56.43
C ASP A 91 18.66 -56.73 -55.70
N GLU A 92 17.35 -57.03 -55.60
CA GLU A 92 16.27 -56.16 -55.08
C GLU A 92 16.47 -55.71 -53.61
N SER A 93 17.29 -56.44 -52.84
CA SER A 93 17.55 -56.14 -51.43
C SER A 93 18.56 -54.99 -51.24
N THR A 94 19.49 -54.82 -52.18
CA THR A 94 20.54 -53.77 -52.11
C THR A 94 19.98 -52.40 -52.48
N ALA A 95 19.07 -52.33 -53.45
CA ALA A 95 18.41 -51.08 -53.85
C ALA A 95 17.53 -50.50 -52.75
N TYR A 96 16.82 -51.36 -51.99
CA TYR A 96 16.03 -50.93 -50.84
C TYR A 96 16.92 -50.33 -49.74
N TRP A 97 17.98 -51.03 -49.32
CA TRP A 97 18.92 -50.50 -48.33
C TRP A 97 19.59 -49.20 -48.76
N LEU A 98 19.98 -49.09 -50.04
CA LEU A 98 20.54 -47.85 -50.59
C LEU A 98 19.54 -46.69 -50.51
N SER A 99 18.26 -46.94 -50.82
CA SER A 99 17.21 -45.92 -50.73
C SER A 99 16.95 -45.46 -49.29
N VAL A 100 16.99 -46.37 -48.32
CA VAL A 100 16.82 -46.07 -46.89
C VAL A 100 18.00 -45.25 -46.37
N VAL A 101 19.23 -45.66 -46.70
CA VAL A 101 20.45 -44.92 -46.32
C VAL A 101 20.47 -43.53 -46.96
N LEU A 102 20.10 -43.41 -48.24
CA LEU A 102 20.03 -42.13 -48.93
C LEU A 102 18.96 -41.21 -48.32
N ASN A 103 17.78 -41.74 -47.99
CA ASN A 103 16.72 -40.97 -47.33
C ASN A 103 17.17 -40.50 -45.93
N PHE A 104 17.76 -41.40 -45.13
CA PHE A 104 18.32 -41.07 -43.83
C PHE A 104 19.40 -39.99 -43.92
N LEU A 105 20.29 -40.09 -44.91
CA LEU A 105 21.34 -39.10 -45.14
C LEU A 105 20.77 -37.73 -45.49
N ILE A 106 19.72 -37.67 -46.33
CA ILE A 106 19.04 -36.43 -46.68
C ILE A 106 18.41 -35.78 -45.44
N VAL A 107 17.70 -36.57 -44.62
CA VAL A 107 17.08 -36.09 -43.36
C VAL A 107 18.15 -35.64 -42.36
N PHE A 108 19.24 -36.40 -42.24
CA PHE A 108 20.36 -36.08 -41.35
C PHE A 108 21.04 -34.76 -41.74
N ILE A 109 21.32 -34.55 -43.03
CA ILE A 109 21.90 -33.30 -43.53
C ILE A 109 20.96 -32.11 -43.27
N LEU A 110 19.65 -32.30 -43.49
CA LEU A 110 18.65 -31.26 -43.24
C LEU A 110 18.58 -30.90 -41.74
N LEU A 111 18.56 -31.90 -40.86
CA LEU A 111 18.53 -31.71 -39.41
C LEU A 111 19.82 -31.04 -38.92
N TRP A 112 20.97 -31.49 -39.40
CA TRP A 112 22.28 -30.91 -39.08
C TRP A 112 22.35 -29.43 -39.48
N PHE A 113 21.88 -29.09 -40.69
CA PHE A 113 21.85 -27.70 -41.16
C PHE A 113 20.91 -26.84 -40.30
N MET A 114 19.75 -27.36 -39.93
CA MET A 114 18.79 -26.65 -39.07
C MET A 114 19.36 -26.44 -37.66
N MET A 115 19.95 -27.47 -37.04
CA MET A 115 20.55 -27.38 -35.71
C MET A 115 21.74 -26.42 -35.68
N LYS A 116 22.62 -26.47 -36.68
CA LYS A 116 23.76 -25.53 -36.78
C LYS A 116 23.29 -24.08 -36.83
N LYS A 117 22.12 -23.81 -37.44
CA LYS A 117 21.55 -22.47 -37.53
C LYS A 117 20.83 -22.02 -36.25
N THR A 118 20.12 -22.90 -35.54
CA THR A 118 19.26 -22.51 -34.39
C THR A 118 19.91 -22.65 -33.02
N LEU A 119 20.75 -23.68 -32.78
CA LEU A 119 21.37 -23.92 -31.48
C LEU A 119 22.18 -22.74 -30.93
N PRO A 120 23.12 -22.12 -31.68
CA PRO A 120 23.95 -21.04 -31.13
C PRO A 120 23.12 -19.82 -30.73
N GLY A 121 21.99 -19.56 -31.42
CA GLY A 121 21.07 -18.47 -31.07
C GLY A 121 20.37 -18.69 -29.72
N ILE A 122 19.95 -19.92 -29.42
CA ILE A 122 19.26 -20.27 -28.17
C ILE A 122 20.20 -20.14 -26.96
N PHE A 123 21.42 -20.68 -27.06
CA PHE A 123 22.40 -20.56 -25.98
C PHE A 123 22.81 -19.10 -25.75
N ARG A 124 23.06 -18.32 -26.82
CA ARG A 124 23.39 -16.90 -26.71
C ARG A 124 22.25 -16.12 -26.05
N ASN A 125 20.99 -16.38 -26.43
CA ASN A 125 19.83 -15.72 -25.84
C ASN A 125 19.65 -16.08 -24.35
N ARG A 126 19.85 -17.35 -23.98
CA ARG A 126 19.79 -17.80 -22.58
C ARG A 126 20.87 -17.13 -21.73
N THR A 127 22.13 -17.13 -22.20
CA THR A 127 23.24 -16.46 -21.49
C THR A 127 23.00 -14.97 -21.38
N GLY A 128 22.54 -14.30 -22.46
CA GLY A 128 22.21 -12.88 -22.44
C GLY A 128 21.07 -12.56 -21.46
N THR A 129 20.06 -13.41 -21.37
CA THR A 129 18.96 -13.26 -20.40
C THR A 129 19.45 -13.41 -18.97
N ILE A 130 20.30 -14.40 -18.68
CA ILE A 130 20.88 -14.60 -17.34
C ILE A 130 21.75 -13.40 -16.95
N GLN A 131 22.62 -12.95 -17.86
CA GLN A 131 23.47 -11.80 -17.62
C GLN A 131 22.66 -10.53 -17.36
N LYS A 132 21.62 -10.29 -18.17
CA LYS A 132 20.68 -9.18 -17.96
C LYS A 132 19.99 -9.26 -16.60
N ARG A 133 19.50 -10.44 -16.20
CA ARG A 133 18.86 -10.64 -14.88
C ARG A 133 19.82 -10.42 -13.73
N MET A 134 21.10 -10.81 -13.87
CA MET A 134 22.13 -10.58 -12.87
C MET A 134 22.48 -9.09 -12.76
N GLU A 135 22.58 -8.39 -13.88
CA GLU A 135 22.82 -6.95 -13.90
C GLU A 135 21.64 -6.18 -13.31
N GLU A 136 20.42 -6.55 -13.66
CA GLU A 136 19.19 -5.98 -13.10
C GLU A 136 19.10 -6.23 -11.59
N ALA A 137 19.35 -7.46 -11.13
CA ALA A 137 19.38 -7.78 -9.71
C ALA A 137 20.45 -6.98 -8.94
N ARG A 138 21.65 -6.80 -9.52
CA ARG A 138 22.70 -5.94 -8.93
C ARG A 138 22.24 -4.50 -8.85
N LYS A 139 21.69 -3.96 -9.93
CA LYS A 139 21.18 -2.58 -9.97
C LYS A 139 20.07 -2.36 -8.94
N THR A 140 19.11 -3.27 -8.85
CA THR A 140 18.04 -3.21 -7.84
C THR A 140 18.61 -3.29 -6.43
N SER A 141 19.62 -4.13 -6.19
CA SER A 141 20.27 -4.24 -4.89
C SER A 141 21.03 -2.96 -4.51
N GLU A 142 21.74 -2.35 -5.46
CA GLU A 142 22.44 -1.08 -5.26
C GLU A 142 21.45 0.06 -5.01
N ASP A 143 20.36 0.14 -5.78
CA ASP A 143 19.31 1.14 -5.58
C ASP A 143 18.62 0.96 -4.23
N ALA A 144 18.35 -0.28 -3.80
CA ALA A 144 17.79 -0.58 -2.48
C ALA A 144 18.75 -0.15 -1.36
N ARG A 145 20.05 -0.44 -1.48
CA ARG A 145 21.07 0.00 -0.51
C ARG A 145 21.20 1.51 -0.44
N ARG A 146 21.18 2.20 -1.59
CA ARG A 146 21.19 3.67 -1.64
C ARG A 146 19.97 4.26 -0.93
N ARG A 147 18.78 3.74 -1.21
CA ARG A 147 17.53 4.16 -0.55
C ARG A 147 17.58 3.92 0.96
N LEU A 148 18.09 2.76 1.38
CA LEU A 148 18.25 2.45 2.80
C LEU A 148 19.17 3.47 3.48
N SER A 149 20.33 3.76 2.88
CA SER A 149 21.26 4.76 3.44
C SER A 149 20.69 6.18 3.49
N ASP A 150 19.85 6.57 2.51
CA ASP A 150 19.17 7.87 2.53
C ASP A 150 18.10 7.91 3.63
N VAL A 151 17.33 6.83 3.81
CA VAL A 151 16.34 6.73 4.88
C VAL A 151 17.00 6.74 6.26
N GLU A 152 18.07 5.97 6.47
CA GLU A 152 18.84 5.96 7.72
C GLU A 152 19.44 7.36 8.00
N GLY A 153 19.98 8.01 6.97
CA GLY A 153 20.47 9.38 7.08
C GLY A 153 19.37 10.36 7.48
N ARG A 154 18.20 10.28 6.86
CA ARG A 154 17.03 11.11 7.23
C ARG A 154 16.54 10.80 8.64
N LEU A 155 16.50 9.54 9.05
CA LEU A 155 16.05 9.15 10.38
C LEU A 155 16.98 9.70 11.46
N SER A 156 18.30 9.62 11.26
CA SER A 156 19.27 10.20 12.19
C SER A 156 19.16 11.72 12.31
N ARG A 157 18.81 12.42 11.22
CA ARG A 157 18.55 13.87 11.24
C ARG A 157 17.26 14.19 11.96
N LEU A 158 16.20 13.41 11.74
CA LEU A 158 14.93 13.57 12.44
C LEU A 158 15.09 13.40 13.95
N ASP A 159 15.90 12.45 14.42
CA ASP A 159 16.17 12.30 15.84
C ASP A 159 16.84 13.55 16.44
N ALA A 160 17.80 14.13 15.71
CA ALA A 160 18.45 15.38 16.11
C ALA A 160 17.48 16.58 16.08
N GLU A 161 16.65 16.70 15.04
CA GLU A 161 15.62 17.73 14.92
C GLU A 161 14.57 17.63 16.02
N ILE A 162 14.15 16.41 16.39
CA ILE A 162 13.21 16.16 17.50
C ILE A 162 13.85 16.56 18.83
N ALA A 163 15.12 16.21 19.05
CA ALA A 163 15.84 16.61 20.26
C ALA A 163 15.95 18.14 20.37
N GLN A 164 16.28 18.80 19.26
CA GLN A 164 16.32 20.26 19.19
C GLN A 164 14.94 20.88 19.46
N MET A 165 13.89 20.39 18.80
CA MET A 165 12.52 20.88 18.98
C MET A 165 12.05 20.71 20.43
N ARG A 166 12.39 19.59 21.09
CA ARG A 166 12.09 19.40 22.51
C ARG A 166 12.82 20.40 23.39
N SER A 167 14.12 20.60 23.17
CA SER A 167 14.91 21.58 23.94
C SER A 167 14.39 23.01 23.76
N GLU A 168 14.02 23.38 22.54
CA GLU A 168 13.42 24.68 22.23
C GLU A 168 12.06 24.84 22.88
N ALA A 169 11.20 23.80 22.81
CA ALA A 169 9.89 23.81 23.45
C ALA A 169 9.98 23.92 24.98
N GLU A 170 10.91 23.20 25.62
CA GLU A 170 11.16 23.30 27.06
C GLU A 170 11.64 24.70 27.47
N THR A 171 12.53 25.30 26.68
CA THR A 171 13.04 26.66 26.94
C THR A 171 11.97 27.72 26.73
N ALA A 172 11.18 27.58 25.67
CA ALA A 172 10.05 28.46 25.38
C ALA A 172 8.96 28.34 26.46
N ALA A 173 8.65 27.13 26.92
CA ALA A 173 7.69 26.90 27.98
C ALA A 173 8.11 27.56 29.30
N LYS A 174 9.39 27.42 29.69
CA LYS A 174 9.91 28.09 30.90
C LYS A 174 9.86 29.61 30.80
N THR A 175 10.30 30.16 29.68
CA THR A 175 10.26 31.62 29.44
C THR A 175 8.82 32.14 29.47
N GLU A 176 7.88 31.41 28.86
CA GLU A 176 6.47 31.80 28.84
C GLU A 176 5.82 31.65 30.22
N GLU A 177 6.17 30.62 30.99
CA GLU A 177 5.72 30.45 32.38
C GLU A 177 6.18 31.64 33.24
N GLU A 178 7.46 32.02 33.16
CA GLU A 178 7.99 33.19 33.86
C GLU A 178 7.28 34.49 33.46
N ARG A 179 7.03 34.67 32.15
CA ARG A 179 6.29 35.84 31.62
C ARG A 179 4.84 35.87 32.11
N MET A 180 4.15 34.73 32.11
CA MET A 180 2.78 34.61 32.60
C MET A 180 2.71 34.87 34.10
N MET A 181 3.65 34.34 34.88
CA MET A 181 3.71 34.59 36.33
C MET A 181 3.94 36.07 36.63
N ALA A 182 4.89 36.71 35.94
CA ALA A 182 5.15 38.14 36.10
C ALA A 182 3.92 38.99 35.74
N ALA A 183 3.27 38.70 34.61
CA ALA A 183 2.04 39.39 34.20
C ALA A 183 0.89 39.16 35.20
N ALA A 184 0.75 37.94 35.72
CA ALA A 184 -0.28 37.63 36.72
C ALA A 184 -0.02 38.35 38.05
N GLU A 185 1.24 38.51 38.47
CA GLU A 185 1.58 39.30 39.65
C GLU A 185 1.31 40.80 39.46
N GLU A 186 1.64 41.35 38.30
CA GLU A 186 1.36 42.74 37.96
C GLU A 186 -0.15 43.00 37.94
N GLU A 187 -0.92 42.12 37.30
CA GLU A 187 -2.38 42.23 37.24
C GLU A 187 -3.00 42.08 38.63
N ARG A 188 -2.50 41.15 39.46
CA ARG A 188 -2.93 41.02 40.86
C ARG A 188 -2.71 42.32 41.63
N ARG A 189 -1.53 42.95 41.49
CA ARG A 189 -1.24 44.24 42.15
C ARG A 189 -2.17 45.33 41.65
N ARG A 190 -2.44 45.39 40.35
CA ARG A 190 -3.36 46.35 39.75
C ARG A 190 -4.79 46.20 40.26
N ILE A 191 -5.28 44.97 40.34
CA ILE A 191 -6.62 44.67 40.88
C ILE A 191 -6.71 45.11 42.34
N VAL A 192 -5.71 44.78 43.17
CA VAL A 192 -5.69 45.19 44.59
C VAL A 192 -5.70 46.71 44.72
N GLN A 193 -4.85 47.42 43.97
CA GLN A 193 -4.81 48.89 44.01
C GLN A 193 -6.14 49.51 43.54
N SER A 194 -6.74 48.97 42.48
CA SER A 194 -8.05 49.44 42.02
C SER A 194 -9.14 49.21 43.06
N ALA A 195 -9.15 48.04 43.71
CA ALA A 195 -10.10 47.72 44.75
C ALA A 195 -9.93 48.61 45.99
N GLU A 196 -8.68 48.87 46.40
CA GLU A 196 -8.38 49.80 47.51
C GLU A 196 -8.87 51.23 47.20
N GLN A 197 -8.65 51.71 45.97
CA GLN A 197 -9.14 53.01 45.53
C GLN A 197 -10.68 53.06 45.52
N GLU A 198 -11.33 52.02 45.02
CA GLU A 198 -12.80 51.93 44.99
C GLU A 198 -13.39 51.89 46.40
N ILE A 199 -12.81 51.10 47.31
CA ILE A 199 -13.20 51.04 48.73
C ILE A 199 -13.02 52.42 49.38
N ALA A 200 -11.91 53.11 49.12
CA ALA A 200 -11.67 54.44 49.68
C ALA A 200 -12.69 55.47 49.17
N MET A 201 -13.03 55.42 47.88
CA MET A 201 -14.07 56.29 47.30
C MET A 201 -15.45 55.99 47.90
N ALA A 202 -15.83 54.72 48.00
CA ALA A 202 -17.10 54.29 48.58
C ALA A 202 -17.19 54.69 50.07
N ALA A 203 -16.11 54.50 50.84
CA ALA A 203 -16.06 54.90 52.25
C ALA A 203 -16.20 56.42 52.42
N ASN A 204 -15.58 57.22 51.55
CA ASN A 204 -15.71 58.67 51.57
C ASN A 204 -17.12 59.13 51.17
N ALA A 205 -17.74 58.46 50.20
CA ALA A 205 -19.13 58.71 49.81
C ALA A 205 -20.10 58.40 50.97
N ALA A 206 -19.99 57.22 51.59
CA ALA A 206 -20.80 56.83 52.74
C ALA A 206 -20.62 57.79 53.93
N ARG A 207 -19.38 58.24 54.21
CA ARG A 207 -19.12 59.24 55.25
C ARG A 207 -19.79 60.58 54.95
N ARG A 208 -19.82 61.01 53.69
CA ARG A 208 -20.51 62.24 53.27
C ARG A 208 -22.01 62.12 53.43
N GLU A 209 -22.58 60.99 53.03
CA GLU A 209 -24.01 60.70 53.17
C GLU A 209 -24.46 60.68 54.63
N LEU A 210 -23.71 60.00 55.51
CA LEU A 210 -23.98 59.99 56.94
C LEU A 210 -23.91 61.39 57.58
N LYS A 211 -22.96 62.23 57.15
CA LYS A 211 -22.85 63.62 57.63
C LYS A 211 -24.04 64.47 57.17
N ALA A 212 -24.48 64.32 55.92
CA ALA A 212 -25.65 65.01 55.40
C ALA A 212 -26.90 64.58 56.18
N TYR A 213 -27.12 63.28 56.35
CA TYR A 213 -28.24 62.75 57.12
C TYR A 213 -28.26 63.24 58.58
N ALA A 214 -27.09 63.28 59.23
CA ALA A 214 -26.99 63.80 60.60
C ALA A 214 -27.29 65.31 60.67
N ALA A 215 -26.86 66.09 59.67
CA ALA A 215 -27.18 67.51 59.59
C ALA A 215 -28.68 67.74 59.38
N ASP A 216 -29.32 66.99 58.48
CA ASP A 216 -30.76 67.06 58.24
C ASP A 216 -31.54 66.71 59.52
N LEU A 217 -31.17 65.63 60.21
CA LEU A 217 -31.82 65.25 61.47
C LEU A 217 -31.63 66.30 62.58
N ALA A 218 -30.46 66.95 62.64
CA ALA A 218 -30.21 68.02 63.58
C ALA A 218 -31.08 69.26 63.29
N VAL A 219 -31.26 69.61 62.01
CA VAL A 219 -32.16 70.69 61.57
C VAL A 219 -33.61 70.35 61.92
N ASP A 220 -34.08 69.13 61.61
CA ASP A 220 -35.43 68.66 61.95
C ASP A 220 -35.72 68.72 63.46
N LEU A 221 -34.74 68.36 64.29
CA LEU A 221 -34.86 68.44 65.75
C LEU A 221 -34.85 69.89 66.23
N ALA A 222 -34.01 70.74 65.64
CA ALA A 222 -33.99 72.17 65.96
C ALA A 222 -35.31 72.83 65.60
N GLU A 223 -35.87 72.57 64.42
CA GLU A 223 -37.18 73.08 63.99
C GLU A 223 -38.29 72.70 64.98
N LYS A 224 -38.31 71.44 65.43
CA LYS A 224 -39.29 70.95 66.42
C LYS A 224 -39.12 71.58 67.81
N ASN A 225 -37.90 71.97 68.18
CA ASN A 225 -37.59 72.50 69.51
C ASN A 225 -37.66 74.04 69.57
N ILE A 226 -37.59 74.73 68.43
CA ILE A 226 -37.78 76.18 68.34
C ILE A 226 -39.25 76.50 68.67
N ARG A 227 -39.48 77.02 69.89
CA ARG A 227 -40.75 77.63 70.28
C ARG A 227 -40.68 79.13 70.04
N VAL A 228 -41.34 79.60 69.00
CA VAL A 228 -41.45 81.04 68.71
C VAL A 228 -42.35 81.68 69.76
N ASN A 229 -41.75 82.53 70.59
CA ASN A 229 -42.47 83.37 71.55
C ASN A 229 -42.20 84.85 71.22
N GLN A 230 -43.10 85.73 71.70
CA GLN A 230 -43.10 87.14 71.33
C GLN A 230 -41.81 87.89 71.76
N THR A 231 -41.12 87.41 72.80
CA THR A 231 -39.83 87.95 73.26
C THR A 231 -38.66 87.52 72.38
N ALA A 232 -38.63 86.28 71.88
CA ALA A 232 -37.60 85.81 70.95
C ALA A 232 -37.65 86.55 69.61
N ASP A 233 -38.86 86.85 69.13
CA ASP A 233 -39.10 87.54 67.87
C ASP A 233 -38.58 89.00 67.90
N GLN A 234 -38.82 89.71 69.00
CA GLN A 234 -38.30 91.08 69.20
C GLN A 234 -36.77 91.14 69.26
N VAL A 235 -36.14 90.11 69.85
CA VAL A 235 -34.67 89.99 69.90
C VAL A 235 -34.11 89.76 68.50
N LEU A 236 -34.72 88.89 67.69
CA LEU A 236 -34.31 88.66 66.29
C LEU A 236 -34.40 89.94 65.44
N VAL A 237 -35.52 90.67 65.52
CA VAL A 237 -35.71 91.91 64.76
C VAL A 237 -34.66 92.97 65.14
N ARG A 238 -34.33 93.09 66.43
CA ARG A 238 -33.30 94.02 66.92
C ARG A 238 -31.90 93.62 66.47
N GLU A 239 -31.57 92.34 66.47
CA GLU A 239 -30.26 91.87 65.99
C GLU A 239 -30.11 92.07 64.48
N PHE A 240 -31.15 91.73 63.70
CA PHE A 240 -31.15 91.90 62.24
C PHE A 240 -31.03 93.36 61.81
N THR A 241 -31.74 94.27 62.49
CA THR A 241 -31.61 95.72 62.26
C THR A 241 -30.23 96.26 62.66
N THR A 242 -29.62 95.69 63.70
CA THR A 242 -28.25 96.04 64.10
C THR A 242 -27.22 95.55 63.09
N GLN A 243 -27.40 94.35 62.52
CA GLN A 243 -26.52 93.78 61.48
C GLN A 243 -26.59 94.61 60.19
N LEU A 244 -27.80 94.94 59.72
CA LEU A 244 -28.01 95.78 58.54
C LEU A 244 -27.45 97.20 58.72
N GLY A 245 -27.52 97.76 59.94
CA GLY A 245 -26.90 99.05 60.26
C GLY A 245 -25.37 99.01 60.31
N LYS A 246 -24.76 97.81 60.41
CA LYS A 246 -23.31 97.59 60.48
C LYS A 246 -22.69 97.33 59.11
N ASP A 247 -23.41 96.64 58.23
CA ASP A 247 -22.98 96.34 56.84
C ASP A 247 -23.38 97.45 55.83
N GLY A 248 -24.23 98.40 56.24
CA GLY A 248 -24.70 99.53 55.44
C GLY A 248 -23.87 100.82 55.53
N LYS A 249 -22.60 100.73 55.94
CA LYS A 249 -21.63 101.85 55.91
C LYS A 249 -20.46 101.54 54.99
#